data_AF-A0A164KVW5-F1
#
_entry.id   AF-A0A164KVW5-F1
#
_cell.length_a   1.000
_cell.length_b   1.000
_cell.length_c   1.000
_cell.angle_alpha   90.00
_cell.angle_beta   90.00
_cell.angle_gamma   90.00
#
_symmetry.space_group_name_H-M   'P 1'
#
loop_
_entity.id
_entity.type
_entity.pdbx_description
1 polymer ?
#
loop_
_entity_poly.entity_id
_entity_poly.type
_entity_poly.pdbx_seq_one_letter_code
_entity_poly.pdbx_strand_id
1 'polypeptide(L)'
;MHRSRPGGGSGSGDPAIDRLYRGGRLVSMPSVRNRVLREMVLSHIARTCFEPDVVYTEPQVNGRLAGVFDDHVALRRYLVETGRLDRTRDGARYWVPGTVDHGEG
;
A
#
# COMPACT_ATOMS: atom_id res chain seq x y z
N MET A 1 26.38 -3.23 8.74
CA MET A 1 26.15 -2.27 7.62
C MET A 1 24.83 -1.56 7.87
N HIS A 2 24.85 -0.50 8.69
CA HIS A 2 23.70 0.35 8.95
C HIS A 2 23.56 1.34 7.79
N ARG A 3 22.51 1.22 6.98
CA ARG A 3 22.14 2.32 6.09
C ARG A 3 21.38 3.34 6.93
N SER A 4 22.05 4.45 7.22
CA SER A 4 21.46 5.68 7.74
C SER A 4 20.20 6.00 6.95
N ARG A 5 19.06 6.12 7.65
CA ARG A 5 17.79 6.57 7.08
C ARG A 5 17.83 8.11 7.01
N PRO A 6 17.95 8.77 5.84
CA PRO A 6 17.64 10.18 5.76
C PRO A 6 16.12 10.36 5.91
N GLY A 7 15.75 11.40 6.64
CA GLY A 7 14.40 11.62 7.15
C GLY A 7 13.36 12.00 6.10
N GLY A 8 12.10 11.85 6.52
CA GLY A 8 10.97 12.64 6.04
C GLY A 8 10.40 12.31 4.66
N GLY A 9 10.90 11.28 3.98
CA GLY A 9 10.37 10.81 2.69
C GLY A 9 9.77 9.41 2.80
N SER A 10 8.92 9.03 1.85
CA SER A 10 8.23 7.74 1.86
C SER A 10 9.19 6.54 1.82
N GLY A 11 10.47 6.75 1.46
CA GLY A 11 11.46 5.67 1.32
C GLY A 11 11.30 4.90 0.00
N SER A 12 10.50 5.42 -0.93
CA SER A 12 10.26 4.77 -2.23
C SER A 12 11.42 4.90 -3.22
N GLY A 13 12.34 5.84 -3.02
CA GLY A 13 13.40 6.16 -3.99
C GLY A 13 12.93 6.88 -5.25
N ASP A 14 11.62 7.11 -5.39
CA ASP A 14 11.01 7.78 -6.54
C ASP A 14 10.47 9.18 -6.14
N PRO A 15 10.91 10.26 -6.82
CA PRO A 15 10.54 11.63 -6.45
C PRO A 15 9.06 11.95 -6.72
N ALA A 16 8.40 11.24 -7.64
CA ALA A 16 6.99 11.43 -7.92
C ALA A 16 6.12 10.84 -6.79
N ILE A 17 6.53 9.70 -6.22
CA ILE A 17 5.92 9.17 -5.00
C ILE A 17 6.20 10.10 -3.82
N ASP A 18 7.45 10.52 -3.63
CA ASP A 18 7.82 11.34 -2.46
C ASP A 18 7.00 12.63 -2.37
N ARG A 19 6.71 13.27 -3.51
CA ARG A 19 5.85 14.45 -3.59
C ARG A 19 4.41 14.24 -3.10
N LEU A 20 3.90 13.00 -3.13
CA LEU A 20 2.57 12.65 -2.63
C LEU A 20 2.54 12.45 -1.12
N TYR A 21 3.71 12.36 -0.48
CA TYR A 21 3.84 12.25 0.96
C TYR A 21 4.24 13.61 1.56
N ARG A 22 3.57 14.02 2.63
CA ARG A 22 3.99 15.15 3.46
C ARG A 22 4.13 14.68 4.89
N GLY A 23 5.33 14.83 5.46
CA GLY A 23 5.59 14.47 6.85
C GLY A 23 5.33 13.00 7.17
N GLY A 24 5.51 12.10 6.19
CA GLY A 24 5.28 10.66 6.35
C GLY A 24 3.84 10.19 6.14
N ARG A 25 2.92 11.06 5.73
CA ARG A 25 1.54 10.70 5.37
C ARG A 25 1.24 10.96 3.91
N LEU A 26 0.48 10.07 3.29
CA LEU A 26 -0.03 10.28 1.95
C LEU A 26 -1.07 11.41 2.02
N VAL A 27 -0.81 12.53 1.36
CA VAL A 27 -1.75 13.68 1.42
C VAL A 27 -2.83 13.60 0.36
N SER A 28 -2.57 12.90 -0.74
CA SER A 28 -3.56 12.76 -1.80
C SER A 28 -3.29 11.56 -2.68
N MET A 29 -4.36 10.92 -3.11
CA MET A 29 -4.29 9.85 -4.09
C MET A 29 -4.07 10.45 -5.50
N PRO A 30 -3.08 9.96 -6.27
CA PRO A 30 -2.90 10.40 -7.65
C PRO A 30 -4.15 10.10 -8.48
N SER A 31 -4.47 11.01 -9.41
CA SER A 31 -5.66 10.91 -10.24
C SER A 31 -5.72 9.62 -11.05
N VAL A 32 -6.93 9.13 -11.34
CA VAL A 32 -7.20 7.92 -12.14
C VAL A 32 -6.53 7.98 -13.52
N ARG A 33 -6.30 9.18 -14.08
CA ARG A 33 -5.58 9.37 -15.35
C ARG A 33 -4.12 8.91 -15.29
N ASN A 34 -3.49 8.98 -14.12
CA ASN A 34 -2.07 8.65 -13.95
C ASN A 34 -1.93 7.26 -13.31
N ARG A 35 -2.34 6.23 -14.09
CA ARG A 35 -2.37 4.83 -13.62
C ARG A 35 -1.02 4.36 -13.09
N VAL A 36 0.07 4.66 -13.80
CA VAL A 36 1.43 4.27 -13.40
C VAL A 36 1.78 4.80 -12.02
N LEU A 37 1.62 6.12 -11.77
CA LEU A 37 1.93 6.72 -10.47
C LEU A 37 1.05 6.15 -9.35
N ARG A 38 -0.23 5.92 -9.64
CA ARG A 38 -1.17 5.26 -8.72
C ARG A 38 -0.73 3.85 -8.38
N GLU A 39 -0.32 3.06 -9.36
CA GLU A 39 0.19 1.72 -9.12
C GLU A 39 1.48 1.78 -8.33
N MET A 40 2.43 2.66 -8.64
CA MET A 40 3.67 2.75 -7.88
C MET A 40 3.40 3.11 -6.40
N VAL A 41 2.53 4.08 -6.13
CA VAL A 41 2.21 4.50 -4.73
C VAL A 41 1.50 3.39 -3.96
N LEU A 42 0.54 2.69 -4.58
CA LEU A 42 -0.14 1.56 -3.96
C LEU A 42 0.84 0.42 -3.64
N SER A 43 1.87 0.23 -4.46
CA SER A 43 2.88 -0.84 -4.30
C SER A 43 3.76 -0.55 -3.10
N HIS A 44 4.09 0.73 -3.00
CA HIS A 44 4.88 1.24 -1.93
C HIS A 44 4.10 1.14 -0.61
N ILE A 45 2.84 1.58 -0.58
CA ILE A 45 1.96 1.46 0.59
C ILE A 45 1.80 0.01 1.01
N ALA A 46 1.52 -0.90 0.07
CA ALA A 46 1.33 -2.31 0.35
C ALA A 46 2.57 -2.90 1.05
N ARG A 47 3.75 -2.68 0.49
CA ARG A 47 5.02 -3.21 1.01
C ARG A 47 5.49 -2.54 2.32
N THR A 48 5.13 -1.27 2.53
CA THR A 48 5.48 -0.54 3.76
C THR A 48 4.50 -0.83 4.90
N CYS A 49 3.22 -1.03 4.60
CA CYS A 49 2.18 -1.28 5.60
C CYS A 49 1.99 -2.75 5.93
N PHE A 50 2.22 -3.64 4.98
CA PHE A 50 1.93 -5.06 5.10
C PHE A 50 3.15 -5.88 4.73
N GLU A 51 3.36 -6.95 5.50
CA GLU A 51 4.40 -7.91 5.24
C GLU A 51 3.84 -9.04 4.36
N PRO A 52 4.64 -9.55 3.41
CA PRO A 52 4.28 -10.76 2.68
C PRO A 52 4.17 -11.93 3.66
N ASP A 53 3.29 -12.89 3.35
CA ASP A 53 3.02 -14.07 4.17
C ASP A 53 2.33 -13.78 5.53
N VAL A 54 1.98 -12.52 5.81
CA VAL A 54 1.22 -12.16 7.02
C VAL A 54 -0.24 -11.90 6.70
N VAL A 55 -1.12 -12.54 7.47
CA VAL A 55 -2.56 -12.32 7.41
C VAL A 55 -2.97 -11.28 8.44
N TYR A 56 -3.62 -10.24 7.97
CA TYR A 56 -4.17 -9.15 8.76
C TYR A 56 -5.69 -9.24 8.81
N THR A 57 -6.28 -8.91 9.94
CA THR A 57 -7.75 -8.78 10.04
C THR A 57 -8.22 -7.43 9.52
N GLU A 58 -9.51 -7.30 9.17
CA GLU A 58 -10.10 -6.01 8.78
C GLU A 58 -9.73 -4.85 9.72
N PRO A 59 -9.91 -4.94 11.06
CA PRO A 59 -9.55 -3.83 11.95
C PRO A 59 -8.04 -3.54 11.97
N GLN A 60 -7.18 -4.55 11.79
CA GLN A 60 -5.74 -4.33 11.69
C GLN A 60 -5.37 -3.59 10.40
N VAL A 61 -5.95 -4.00 9.27
CA VAL A 61 -5.79 -3.31 7.98
C VAL A 61 -6.26 -1.88 8.10
N ASN A 62 -7.46 -1.68 8.65
CA ASN A 62 -8.04 -0.36 8.83
C ASN A 62 -7.10 0.55 9.66
N GLY A 63 -6.67 0.09 10.83
CA GLY A 63 -5.76 0.86 11.68
C GLY A 63 -4.43 1.20 11.01
N ARG A 64 -3.83 0.27 10.24
CA ARG A 64 -2.60 0.51 9.49
C ARG A 64 -2.80 1.53 8.38
N LEU A 65 -3.87 1.37 7.59
CA LEU A 65 -4.17 2.28 6.48
C LEU A 65 -4.56 3.68 6.97
N ALA A 66 -5.35 3.79 8.04
CA ALA A 66 -5.73 5.07 8.65
C ALA A 66 -4.53 5.86 9.20
N GLY A 67 -3.44 5.17 9.56
CA GLY A 67 -2.17 5.81 9.90
C GLY A 67 -1.54 6.55 8.72
N VAL A 68 -1.72 6.04 7.50
CA VAL A 68 -1.05 6.51 6.28
C VAL A 68 -1.93 7.45 5.46
N PHE A 69 -3.23 7.17 5.37
CA PHE A 69 -4.19 7.90 4.56
C PHE A 69 -5.56 7.93 5.23
N ASP A 70 -6.20 9.10 5.25
CA ASP A 70 -7.49 9.32 5.92
C ASP A 70 -8.60 8.45 5.29
N ASP A 71 -8.68 8.44 3.96
CA ASP A 71 -9.57 7.58 3.17
C ASP A 71 -9.04 6.13 3.04
N HIS A 72 -8.77 5.50 4.17
CA HIS A 72 -8.35 4.10 4.28
C HIS A 72 -9.33 3.13 3.56
N VAL A 73 -10.62 3.46 3.48
CA VAL A 73 -11.64 2.68 2.77
C VAL A 73 -11.37 2.65 1.27
N ALA A 74 -11.09 3.81 0.67
CA ALA A 74 -10.76 3.92 -0.75
C ALA A 74 -9.42 3.25 -1.03
N LEU A 75 -8.43 3.46 -0.16
CA LEU A 75 -7.12 2.84 -0.27
C LEU A 75 -7.18 1.31 -0.23
N ARG A 76 -7.94 0.73 0.70
CA ARG A 76 -8.19 -0.72 0.76
C ARG A 76 -8.78 -1.23 -0.54
N ARG A 77 -9.81 -0.54 -1.07
CA ARG A 77 -10.43 -0.91 -2.34
C ARG A 77 -9.42 -0.88 -3.48
N TYR A 78 -8.60 0.15 -3.57
CA TYR A 78 -7.59 0.25 -4.61
C TYR A 78 -6.50 -0.80 -4.51
N LEU A 79 -6.08 -1.18 -3.31
CA LEU A 79 -5.12 -2.26 -3.09
C LEU A 79 -5.69 -3.61 -3.56
N VAL A 80 -6.96 -3.88 -3.28
CA VAL A 80 -7.65 -5.10 -3.74
C VAL A 80 -7.89 -5.07 -5.25
N GLU A 81 -8.37 -3.94 -5.80
CA GLU A 81 -8.60 -3.78 -7.25
C GLU A 81 -7.31 -3.90 -8.08
N THR A 82 -6.15 -3.58 -7.50
CA THR A 82 -4.85 -3.69 -8.17
C THR A 82 -4.12 -5.01 -7.87
N GLY A 83 -4.76 -5.96 -7.18
CA GLY A 83 -4.17 -7.27 -6.87
C GLY A 83 -3.02 -7.23 -5.87
N ARG A 84 -2.89 -6.14 -5.10
CA ARG A 84 -1.81 -5.94 -4.11
C ARG A 84 -2.13 -6.44 -2.73
N LEU A 85 -3.42 -6.48 -2.43
CA LEU A 85 -3.94 -7.01 -1.19
C LEU A 85 -5.07 -7.93 -1.57
N ASP A 86 -4.95 -9.18 -1.23
CA ASP A 86 -6.04 -10.13 -1.39
C ASP A 86 -6.88 -10.12 -0.11
N ARG A 87 -8.13 -10.57 -0.22
CA ARG A 87 -9.07 -10.64 0.89
C ARG A 87 -9.83 -11.95 0.85
N THR A 88 -10.18 -12.44 2.03
CA THR A 88 -11.12 -13.56 2.12
C THR A 88 -12.50 -13.15 1.61
N ARG A 89 -13.30 -14.12 1.15
CA ARG A 89 -14.66 -13.88 0.65
C ARG A 89 -15.55 -13.19 1.69
N ASP A 90 -15.35 -13.54 2.96
CA ASP A 90 -16.05 -12.95 4.11
C ASP A 90 -15.55 -11.53 4.47
N GLY A 91 -14.48 -11.03 3.82
CA GLY A 91 -13.91 -9.71 4.08
C GLY A 91 -13.22 -9.54 5.43
N ALA A 92 -13.14 -10.60 6.24
CA ALA A 92 -12.57 -10.57 7.59
C ALA A 92 -11.03 -10.54 7.64
N ARG A 93 -10.38 -11.02 6.59
CA ARG A 93 -8.92 -11.22 6.52
C ARG A 93 -8.36 -10.71 5.19
N TYR A 94 -7.16 -10.18 5.25
CA TYR A 94 -6.41 -9.59 4.15
C TYR A 94 -4.96 -10.03 4.22
N TRP A 95 -4.30 -10.18 3.07
CA TRP A 95 -2.88 -10.49 3.01
C TRP A 95 -2.29 -9.93 1.72
N VAL A 96 -0.99 -9.67 1.72
CA VAL A 96 -0.29 -9.41 0.46
C VAL A 96 -0.08 -10.76 -0.21
N PRO A 97 -0.64 -11.01 -1.40
CA PRO A 97 -0.31 -12.22 -2.13
C PRO A 97 1.20 -12.20 -2.32
N GLY A 98 1.87 -13.22 -1.77
CA GLY A 98 3.31 -13.37 -1.98
C GLY A 98 3.58 -13.31 -3.47
N THR A 99 4.78 -12.89 -3.87
CA THR A 99 5.24 -12.85 -5.27
C THR A 99 5.23 -14.22 -5.99
N VAL A 100 4.55 -15.23 -5.44
CA VAL A 100 4.10 -16.40 -6.19
C VAL A 100 3.18 -15.89 -7.27
N ASP A 101 3.79 -15.65 -8.43
CA ASP A 101 3.15 -15.63 -9.74
C ASP A 101 2.13 -16.78 -9.75
N HIS A 102 0.87 -16.47 -9.44
CA HIS A 102 -0.22 -17.39 -9.75
C HIS A 102 -0.34 -17.32 -11.27
N GLY A 103 0.52 -18.09 -11.93
CA GLY A 103 0.39 -18.42 -13.33
C GLY A 103 -1.06 -18.83 -13.57
N GLU A 104 -1.70 -18.08 -14.45
CA GLU A 104 -3.04 -18.40 -14.93
C GLU A 104 -3.00 -19.77 -15.61
N GLY A 105 -3.95 -20.63 -15.23
CA GLY A 105 -4.20 -21.92 -15.87
C GLY A 105 -5.04 -21.78 -17.14
#